data_AF-A0A6B3HTD7-F1
#
_entry.id   AF-A0A6B3HTD7-F1
#
_cell.length_a   1.000
_cell.length_b   1.000
_cell.length_c   1.000
_cell.angle_alpha   90.00
_cell.angle_beta   90.00
_cell.angle_gamma   90.00
#
_symmetry.space_group_name_H-M   'P 1'
#
loop_
_entity.id
_entity.type
_entity.pdbx_description
1 polymer ?
#
loop_
_entity_poly.entity_id
_entity_poly.type
_entity_poly.pdbx_seq_one_letter_code
_entity_poly.pdbx_strand_id
1 'polypeptide(L)' 'MRVLVVTAVPVERDAVTRAFGGTPQVLGLPGAELHRSGAFDVLAGGAGPAAAAAAAAFALASATGS' A
#
# COMPACT_ATOMS: atom_id res chain seq x y z
N MET A 1 0.77 4.43 15.46
CA MET A 1 0.40 3.11 14.90
C MET A 1 -0.06 3.35 13.46
N ARG A 2 0.39 2.54 12.50
CA ARG A 2 0.02 2.67 11.07
C ARG A 2 -0.66 1.40 10.60
N VAL A 3 -1.60 1.52 9.66
CA VAL A 3 -2.34 0.40 9.06
C VAL A 3 -1.90 0.24 7.62
N LEU A 4 -1.52 -0.98 7.24
CA LEU A 4 -1.23 -1.35 5.86
C LEU A 4 -2.48 -1.93 5.20
N VAL A 5 -2.85 -1.41 4.03
CA VAL A 5 -3.90 -1.94 3.17
C VAL A 5 -3.27 -2.42 1.86
N VAL A 6 -3.40 -3.72 1.56
CA VAL A 6 -2.91 -4.31 0.31
C VAL A 6 -4.12 -4.62 -0.57
N THR A 7 -4.19 -3.98 -1.72
CA THR A 7 -5.22 -4.24 -2.75
C THR A 7 -4.64 -5.12 -3.86
N ALA A 8 -5.49 -5.69 -4.70
CA ALA A 8 -5.02 -6.54 -5.80
C ALA A 8 -4.48 -5.70 -6.96
N VAL A 9 -5.16 -4.59 -7.29
CA VAL A 9 -4.84 -3.77 -8.47
C VAL A 9 -4.73 -2.27 -8.14
N PRO A 10 -4.03 -1.47 -8.97
CA PRO A 10 -3.87 -0.03 -8.73
C PRO A 10 -5.19 0.74 -8.59
N VAL A 11 -6.21 0.42 -9.40
CA VAL A 11 -7.50 1.10 -9.32
C VAL A 11 -8.20 0.90 -7.96
N GLU A 12 -8.01 -0.25 -7.31
CA GLU A 12 -8.50 -0.50 -5.95
C GLU A 12 -7.72 0.32 -4.91
N ARG A 13 -6.38 0.35 -5.01
CA ARG A 13 -5.52 1.20 -4.15
C ARG A 13 -5.97 2.64 -4.23
N ASP A 14 -6.22 3.13 -5.44
CA ASP A 14 -6.63 4.53 -5.67
C ASP A 14 -8.02 4.80 -5.11
N ALA A 15 -8.95 3.84 -5.21
CA ALA A 15 -10.28 3.96 -4.62
C ALA A 15 -10.22 4.02 -3.08
N VAL A 16 -9.43 3.12 -2.46
CA VAL A 16 -9.20 3.12 -1.02
C VAL A 16 -8.52 4.42 -0.57
N THR A 17 -7.49 4.87 -1.31
CA THR A 17 -6.79 6.12 -1.01
C THR A 17 -7.73 7.32 -1.05
N ARG A 18 -8.59 7.41 -2.07
CA ARG A 18 -9.62 8.46 -2.17
C ARG A 18 -10.62 8.44 -1.02
N ALA A 19 -10.98 7.25 -0.51
CA ALA A 19 -11.90 7.11 0.61
C ALA A 19 -11.34 7.70 1.92
N PHE A 20 -10.01 7.73 2.10
CA PHE A 20 -9.37 8.36 3.26
C PHE A 20 -9.31 9.90 3.17
N GLY A 21 -9.58 10.49 2.01
CA GLY A 21 -9.52 11.92 1.79
C GLY A 21 -8.10 12.51 1.80
N GLY A 22 -8.03 13.81 1.48
CA GLY A 22 -6.76 14.54 1.37
C GLY A 22 -5.92 14.15 0.15
N THR A 23 -4.77 14.82 0.00
CA THR A 23 -3.78 14.47 -1.02
C THR A 23 -2.79 13.47 -0.43
N PRO A 24 -2.73 12.22 -0.93
CA PRO A 24 -1.80 11.23 -0.43
C PRO A 24 -0.36 11.61 -0.78
N GLN A 25 0.59 11.27 0.09
CA GLN A 25 1.99 11.22 -0.28
C GLN A 25 2.23 9.92 -1.05
N VAL A 26 2.75 10.05 -2.27
CA VAL A 26 3.10 8.91 -3.12
C VAL A 26 4.57 8.56 -2.90
N LEU A 27 4.84 7.29 -2.58
CA LEU A 27 6.18 6.75 -2.38
C LEU A 27 6.43 5.62 -3.37
N GLY A 28 7.51 5.73 -4.14
CA GLY A 28 7.97 4.66 -5.04
C GLY A 28 8.60 3.52 -4.25
N LEU A 29 8.21 2.29 -4.54
CA LEU A 29 8.81 1.06 -4.03
C LEU A 29 9.33 0.22 -5.21
N PRO A 30 10.29 -0.69 -4.99
CA PRO A 30 10.66 -1.66 -6.01
C PRO A 30 9.43 -2.45 -6.49
N GLY A 31 9.01 -2.20 -7.73
CA GLY A 31 7.87 -2.89 -8.36
C GLY A 31 6.47 -2.46 -7.90
N ALA A 32 6.35 -1.42 -7.04
CA ALA A 32 5.05 -0.97 -6.54
C ALA A 32 5.06 0.53 -6.20
N GLU A 33 3.89 1.07 -5.91
CA GLU A 33 3.70 2.45 -5.44
C GLU A 33 2.82 2.42 -4.20
N LEU A 34 3.29 3.08 -3.14
CA LEU A 34 2.64 3.20 -1.84
C LEU A 34 2.00 4.57 -1.71
N HIS A 35 0.70 4.60 -1.47
CA HIS A 35 -0.03 5.80 -1.12
C HIS A 35 -0.13 5.92 0.39
N ARG A 36 0.43 7.00 0.92
CA ARG A 36 0.41 7.31 2.34
C ARG A 36 -0.61 8.42 2.60
N SER A 37 -1.65 8.12 3.36
CA SER A 37 -2.67 9.10 3.79
C SER A 37 -3.00 8.93 5.26
N GLY A 38 -2.71 9.96 6.07
CA GLY A 38 -2.90 9.91 7.52
C GLY A 38 -2.19 8.72 8.16
N ALA A 39 -2.96 7.87 8.85
CA ALA A 39 -2.47 6.64 9.50
C ALA A 39 -2.39 5.42 8.57
N PHE A 40 -2.74 5.56 7.29
CA PHE A 40 -2.85 4.47 6.33
C PHE A 40 -1.72 4.50 5.29
N ASP A 41 -1.20 3.33 5.00
CA ASP A 41 -0.35 3.03 3.85
C ASP A 41 -1.12 2.05 2.94
N VAL A 42 -1.31 2.41 1.68
CA VAL A 42 -2.12 1.65 0.71
C VAL A 42 -1.27 1.31 -0.51
N LEU A 43 -1.20 0.04 -0.90
CA LEU A 43 -0.46 -0.39 -2.10
C LEU A 43 -1.22 -1.47 -2.88
N ALA A 44 -0.93 -1.57 -4.18
CA ALA A 44 -1.38 -2.68 -5.01
C ALA A 44 -0.33 -3.80 -4.99
N GLY A 45 -0.69 -4.97 -4.44
CA GLY A 45 0.20 -6.11 -4.25
C GLY A 45 0.08 -7.21 -5.31
N GLY A 46 -0.88 -7.10 -6.23
CA GLY A 46 -1.17 -8.11 -7.25
C GLY A 46 -2.31 -9.04 -6.86
N ALA A 47 -2.95 -9.63 -7.87
CA ALA A 47 -4.06 -10.56 -7.69
C ALA A 47 -3.58 -11.95 -7.27
N GLY A 48 -4.25 -12.52 -6.27
CA GLY A 48 -4.02 -13.87 -5.77
C GLY A 48 -3.25 -13.91 -4.45
N PRO A 49 -3.36 -15.01 -3.68
CA PRO A 49 -2.88 -15.05 -2.30
C PRO A 49 -1.36 -14.86 -2.16
N ALA A 50 -0.58 -15.47 -3.07
CA ALA A 50 0.88 -15.39 -3.01
C ALA A 50 1.39 -13.96 -3.27
N ALA A 51 0.81 -13.27 -4.26
CA ALA A 51 1.18 -11.89 -4.59
C ALA A 51 0.85 -10.94 -3.43
N ALA A 52 -0.37 -11.02 -2.90
CA ALA A 52 -0.80 -10.21 -1.76
C ALA A 52 0.07 -10.44 -0.52
N ALA A 53 0.39 -11.70 -0.20
CA ALA A 53 1.24 -12.04 0.94
C ALA A 53 2.67 -11.52 0.77
N ALA A 54 3.28 -11.67 -0.41
CA ALA A 54 4.62 -11.17 -0.70
C ALA A 54 4.69 -9.64 -0.57
N ALA A 55 3.70 -8.93 -1.11
CA ALA A 55 3.62 -7.48 -1.02
C ALA A 55 3.45 -6.99 0.43
N ALA A 56 2.59 -7.65 1.21
CA ALA A 56 2.40 -7.34 2.63
C ALA A 56 3.70 -7.56 3.43
N ALA A 57 4.36 -8.69 3.24
CA ALA A 57 5.60 -9.02 3.92
C ALA A 57 6.73 -8.02 3.57
N PHE A 58 6.89 -7.70 2.29
CA PHE A 58 7.88 -6.74 1.82
C PHE A 58 7.64 -5.34 2.41
N ALA A 59 6.40 -4.87 2.40
CA ALA A 59 6.04 -3.55 2.95
C ALA A 59 6.28 -3.47 4.45
N LEU A 60 5.89 -4.50 5.20
CA LEU A 60 6.11 -4.57 6.66
C LEU A 60 7.59 -4.65 7.01
N ALA A 61 8.36 -5.49 6.31
CA ALA A 61 9.81 -5.59 6.52
C ALA A 61 10.50 -4.24 6.26
N SER A 62 10.10 -3.56 5.18
CA SER A 62 10.66 -2.27 4.77
C SER A 62 10.28 -1.13 5.72
N ALA A 63 9.12 -1.20 6.38
CA ALA A 63 8.66 -0.20 7.35
C ALA A 63 9.46 -0.19 8.65
N THR A 64 10.22 -1.26 8.94
CA THR A 64 11.05 -1.36 10.16
C THR A 64 12.33 -0.50 10.09
N GLY A 65 12.62 0.13 8.95
CA GLY A 65 13.83 0.92 8.72
C GLY A 65 13.64 2.44 8.67
N SER A 66 12.44 2.97 8.95
CA SER A 66 12.09 4.40 8.82
C SER A 66 11.79 5.08 10.14
#